data_AF-A0A937QBK6-F1
#
_entry.id   AF-A0A937QBK6-F1
#
_cell.length_a   1.000
_cell.length_b   1.000
_cell.length_c   1.000
_cell.angle_alpha   90.00
_cell.angle_beta   90.00
_cell.angle_gamma   90.00
#
_symmetry.space_group_name_H-M   'P 1'
#
loop_
_entity.id
_entity.type
_entity.pdbx_description
1 polymer ?
#
loop_
_entity_poly.entity_id
_entity_poly.type
_entity_poly.pdbx_seq_one_letter_code
_entity_poly.pdbx_strand_id
1 'polypeptide(L)'
;MNRNLLPIGLGLTIVLLALLLRDFVRGKIIIPFLKVVRFVDDLPQDLIWFFFIGIIVFFAYKTLIKWKMPGFKSRRTQVINPGQIEVLAELIRKANQGYYFRERLTQYLCDLTLKILAHRERLTPEIMKERLKSGTLDVPPEIMVYLQAGLIWDSPHHQKSEKTPLLDLDPKLVVQFLEHQLEYELEVSRDAKDR
;
A
#
# COMPACT_ATOMS: atom_id res chain seq x y z
N MET A 1 -59.33 35.21 3.16
CA MET A 1 -58.61 34.01 3.62
C MET A 1 -57.61 34.44 4.69
N ASN A 2 -57.88 34.12 5.96
CA ASN A 2 -57.32 34.85 7.11
C ASN A 2 -55.85 34.45 7.35
N ARG A 3 -54.93 35.35 7.00
CA ARG A 3 -53.47 35.21 7.03
C ARG A 3 -52.87 35.04 8.45
N ASN A 4 -53.72 35.13 9.48
CA ASN A 4 -53.34 34.99 10.90
C ASN A 4 -53.49 33.56 11.43
N LEU A 5 -54.01 32.61 10.65
CA LEU A 5 -54.17 31.20 11.06
C LEU A 5 -52.87 30.37 10.89
N LEU A 6 -51.95 30.82 10.02
CA LEU A 6 -50.67 30.15 9.78
C LEU A 6 -49.72 30.11 11.00
N PRO A 7 -49.47 31.22 11.73
CA PRO A 7 -48.59 31.16 12.90
C PRO A 7 -49.20 30.34 14.04
N ILE A 8 -50.54 30.31 14.16
CA ILE A 8 -51.25 29.53 15.18
C ILE A 8 -51.12 28.03 14.89
N GLY A 9 -51.32 27.62 13.64
CA GLY A 9 -51.12 26.23 13.22
C GLY A 9 -49.68 25.74 13.38
N LEU A 10 -48.70 26.61 13.07
CA LEU A 10 -47.27 26.31 13.25
C LEU A 10 -46.88 26.20 14.72
N GLY A 11 -47.38 27.10 15.57
CA GLY A 11 -47.15 27.02 17.02
C GLY A 11 -47.71 25.74 17.62
N LEU A 12 -48.92 25.35 17.23
CA LEU A 12 -49.56 24.12 17.70
C LEU A 12 -48.79 22.86 17.28
N THR A 13 -48.28 22.82 16.05
CA THR A 13 -47.48 21.69 15.56
C THR A 13 -46.14 21.58 16.29
N ILE A 14 -45.46 22.69 16.57
CA ILE A 14 -44.21 22.69 17.35
C ILE A 14 -44.44 22.19 18.77
N VAL A 15 -45.52 22.63 19.42
CA VAL A 15 -45.87 22.18 20.79
C VAL A 15 -46.22 20.69 20.80
N LEU A 16 -46.98 20.21 19.82
CA LEU A 16 -47.32 18.79 19.69
C LEU A 16 -46.07 17.94 19.44
N LEU A 17 -45.16 18.42 18.59
CA LEU A 17 -43.88 17.77 18.30
C LEU A 17 -43.00 17.73 19.56
N ALA A 18 -42.93 18.82 20.33
CA ALA A 18 -42.19 18.88 21.58
C ALA A 18 -42.73 17.89 22.62
N LEU A 19 -44.05 17.73 22.74
CA LEU A 19 -44.66 16.75 23.63
C LEU A 19 -44.36 15.30 23.18
N LEU A 20 -44.43 15.03 21.88
CA LEU A 20 -44.13 13.70 21.34
C LEU A 20 -42.65 13.33 21.51
N LEU A 21 -41.74 14.29 21.30
CA LEU A 21 -40.32 14.11 21.58
C LEU A 21 -40.06 13.98 23.09
N ARG A 22 -40.82 14.63 23.96
CA ARG A 22 -40.61 14.55 25.42
C ARG A 22 -40.74 13.13 25.94
N ASP A 23 -41.78 12.41 25.51
CA ASP A 23 -41.98 11.01 25.92
C ASP A 23 -40.97 10.07 25.26
N PHE A 24 -40.56 10.36 24.02
CA PHE A 24 -39.51 9.61 23.33
C PHE A 24 -38.14 9.79 24.00
N VAL A 25 -37.75 11.04 24.30
CA VAL A 25 -36.50 11.38 24.98
C VAL A 25 -36.49 10.77 26.39
N ARG A 26 -37.61 10.85 27.13
CA ARG A 26 -37.71 10.26 28.47
C ARG A 26 -37.61 8.73 28.44
N GLY A 27 -38.36 8.07 27.55
CA GLY A 27 -38.42 6.62 27.47
C GLY A 27 -37.19 5.96 26.83
N LYS A 28 -36.64 6.55 25.77
CA LYS A 28 -35.57 5.95 24.94
C LYS A 28 -34.18 6.51 25.22
N ILE A 29 -34.05 7.68 25.85
CA ILE A 29 -32.74 8.30 26.13
C ILE A 29 -32.49 8.34 27.64
N ILE A 30 -33.39 8.93 28.43
CA ILE A 30 -33.15 9.16 29.87
C ILE A 30 -33.12 7.85 30.67
N ILE A 31 -34.09 6.94 30.47
CA ILE A 31 -34.13 5.65 31.19
C ILE A 31 -32.92 4.76 30.91
N PRO A 32 -32.49 4.50 29.65
CA PRO A 32 -31.28 3.71 29.42
C PRO A 32 -30.01 4.42 29.90
N PHE A 33 -29.93 5.75 29.79
CA PHE A 33 -28.78 6.51 30.28
C PHE A 33 -28.63 6.43 31.80
N LEU A 34 -29.74 6.54 32.56
CA LEU A 34 -29.72 6.32 34.01
C LEU A 34 -29.30 4.89 34.39
N LYS A 35 -29.69 3.90 33.57
CA LYS A 35 -29.30 2.50 33.77
C LYS A 35 -27.80 2.28 33.53
N VAL A 36 -27.20 2.98 32.57
CA VAL A 36 -25.75 2.97 32.32
C VAL A 36 -25.00 3.67 33.44
N VAL A 37 -25.43 4.87 33.86
CA VAL A 37 -24.77 5.61 34.95
C VAL A 37 -24.79 4.82 36.26
N ARG A 38 -25.92 4.17 36.59
CA ARG A 38 -26.00 3.31 37.78
C ARG A 38 -25.11 2.07 37.69
N PHE A 39 -24.86 1.57 36.48
CA PHE A 39 -23.90 0.49 36.25
C PHE A 39 -22.45 0.94 36.46
N VAL A 40 -22.16 2.24 36.31
CA VAL A 40 -20.81 2.81 36.51
C VAL A 40 -20.48 2.94 38.00
N ASP A 41 -21.46 3.18 38.87
CA ASP A 41 -21.25 3.23 40.32
C ASP A 41 -20.98 1.85 40.94
N ASP A 42 -21.57 0.79 40.39
CA ASP A 42 -21.31 -0.60 40.78
C ASP A 42 -20.16 -1.24 39.99
N LEU A 43 -19.49 -0.49 39.11
CA LEU A 43 -18.37 -1.01 38.35
C LEU A 43 -17.18 -1.16 39.32
N PRO A 44 -16.74 -2.39 39.64
CA PRO A 44 -15.64 -2.60 40.56
C PRO A 44 -14.44 -1.82 40.03
N GLN A 45 -13.79 -1.02 40.88
CA GLN A 45 -12.59 -0.28 40.51
C GLN A 45 -11.55 -1.20 39.85
N ASP A 46 -11.52 -2.47 40.28
CA ASP A 46 -10.72 -3.55 39.70
C ASP A 46 -10.99 -3.77 38.22
N LEU A 47 -12.25 -3.70 37.76
CA LEU A 47 -12.65 -3.90 36.37
C LEU A 47 -12.11 -2.79 35.47
N ILE A 48 -12.09 -1.55 35.98
CA ILE A 48 -11.47 -0.40 35.30
C ILE A 48 -9.95 -0.63 35.17
N TRP A 49 -9.31 -1.09 36.25
CA TRP A 49 -7.89 -1.44 36.23
C TRP A 49 -7.59 -2.61 35.28
N PHE A 50 -8.41 -3.66 35.26
CA PHE A 50 -8.26 -4.78 34.33
C PHE A 50 -8.42 -4.33 32.87
N PHE A 51 -9.36 -3.43 32.58
CA PHE A 51 -9.51 -2.88 31.24
C PHE A 51 -8.31 -2.03 30.85
N PHE A 52 -7.82 -1.18 31.76
CA PHE A 52 -6.67 -0.31 31.51
C PHE A 52 -5.37 -1.12 31.35
N ILE A 53 -5.12 -2.07 32.24
CA ILE A 53 -4.00 -3.03 32.16
C ILE A 53 -4.14 -3.87 30.89
N GLY A 54 -5.35 -4.30 30.54
CA GLY A 54 -5.64 -5.03 29.31
C GLY A 54 -5.25 -4.25 28.07
N ILE A 55 -5.58 -2.95 28.01
CA ILE A 55 -5.16 -2.05 26.93
C ILE A 55 -3.63 -1.90 26.90
N ILE A 56 -3.00 -1.67 28.05
CA ILE A 56 -1.54 -1.53 28.14
C ILE A 56 -0.84 -2.79 27.67
N VAL A 57 -1.28 -3.97 28.15
CA VAL A 57 -0.73 -5.27 27.78
C VAL A 57 -1.01 -5.56 26.32
N PHE A 58 -2.18 -5.22 25.78
CA PHE A 58 -2.48 -5.39 24.36
C PHE A 58 -1.58 -4.50 23.48
N PHE A 59 -1.35 -3.24 23.88
CA PHE A 59 -0.42 -2.35 23.19
C PHE A 59 1.03 -2.79 23.36
N ALA A 60 1.43 -3.27 24.53
CA ALA A 60 2.74 -3.82 24.80
C ALA A 60 2.97 -5.09 23.98
N TYR A 61 1.98 -5.96 23.88
CA TYR A 61 2.02 -7.17 23.05
C TYR A 61 2.09 -6.80 21.56
N LYS A 62 1.26 -5.87 21.10
CA LYS A 62 1.33 -5.37 19.72
C LYS A 62 2.63 -4.64 19.42
N THR A 63 3.22 -3.90 20.37
CA THR A 63 4.50 -3.20 20.17
C THR A 63 5.66 -4.19 20.18
N LEU A 64 5.62 -5.21 21.05
CA LEU A 64 6.61 -6.26 21.11
C LEU A 64 6.57 -7.17 19.87
N ILE A 65 5.37 -7.48 19.36
CA ILE A 65 5.19 -8.20 18.09
C ILE A 65 5.57 -7.35 16.89
N LYS A 66 5.25 -6.05 16.90
CA LYS A 66 5.77 -5.10 15.90
C LYS A 66 7.29 -4.93 16.00
N TRP A 67 7.95 -5.37 17.07
CA TRP A 67 9.41 -5.41 17.12
C TRP A 67 10.00 -6.64 16.42
N LYS A 68 9.20 -7.69 16.20
CA LYS A 68 9.57 -8.85 15.36
C LYS A 68 9.09 -8.75 13.90
N MET A 69 8.18 -7.84 13.58
CA MET A 69 7.92 -7.44 12.20
C MET A 69 8.56 -6.09 11.95
N PRO A 70 9.74 -6.00 11.32
CA PRO A 70 10.27 -4.72 10.90
C PRO A 70 9.26 -4.12 9.91
N GLY A 71 8.44 -3.20 10.43
CA GLY A 71 7.71 -2.26 9.61
C GLY A 71 8.73 -1.62 8.70
N PHE A 72 8.41 -1.66 7.41
CA PHE A 72 9.09 -1.05 6.28
C PHE A 72 9.19 0.48 6.49
N LYS A 73 9.97 0.90 7.49
CA LYS A 73 10.55 2.23 7.56
C LYS A 73 11.91 2.07 6.92
N SER A 74 12.13 2.87 5.89
CA SER A 74 13.43 3.21 5.32
C SER A 74 14.42 3.47 6.45
N ARG A 75 15.06 2.40 6.92
CA ARG A 75 16.20 2.46 7.81
C ARG A 75 17.37 2.49 6.84
N ARG A 76 17.98 3.68 6.71
CA ARG A 76 19.42 3.79 6.47
C ARG A 76 20.12 3.04 7.61
N THR A 77 20.06 1.73 7.55
CA THR A 77 20.99 0.88 8.26
C THR A 77 22.23 0.98 7.39
N GLN A 78 23.32 1.52 7.96
CA GLN A 78 24.66 1.23 7.50
C GLN A 78 24.85 -0.29 7.58
N VAL A 79 24.26 -1.01 6.63
CA VAL A 79 24.68 -2.36 6.30
C VAL A 79 25.97 -2.13 5.53
N ILE A 80 27.05 -2.77 5.98
CA ILE A 80 28.26 -3.01 5.19
C ILE A 80 27.77 -3.33 3.78
N ASN A 81 27.93 -2.41 2.83
CA ASN A 81 27.23 -2.43 1.53
C ASN A 81 27.32 -3.83 0.93
N PRO A 82 26.27 -4.68 1.00
CA PRO A 82 26.26 -5.83 0.12
C PRO A 82 26.25 -5.23 -1.28
N GLY A 83 27.16 -5.66 -2.13
CA GLY A 83 27.25 -5.14 -3.49
C GLY A 83 25.88 -5.25 -4.17
N GLN A 84 25.56 -4.36 -5.11
CA GLN A 84 24.31 -4.44 -5.87
C GLN A 84 24.10 -5.86 -6.48
N ILE A 85 25.22 -6.50 -6.83
CA ILE A 85 25.30 -7.88 -7.33
C ILE A 85 24.93 -8.92 -6.25
N GLU A 86 25.35 -8.72 -5.00
CA GLU A 86 25.05 -9.63 -3.89
C GLU A 86 23.56 -9.60 -3.53
N VAL A 87 22.95 -8.41 -3.57
CA VAL A 87 21.50 -8.24 -3.40
C VAL A 87 20.73 -8.94 -4.51
N LEU A 88 21.17 -8.80 -5.76
CA LEU A 88 20.56 -9.47 -6.91
C LEU A 88 20.71 -11.00 -6.80
N ALA A 89 21.89 -11.50 -6.47
CA ALA A 89 22.16 -12.93 -6.30
C ALA A 89 21.30 -13.52 -5.17
N GLU A 90 21.13 -12.80 -4.06
CA GLU A 90 20.27 -13.23 -2.97
C GLU A 90 18.79 -13.28 -3.41
N LEU A 91 18.32 -12.29 -4.19
CA LEU A 91 16.96 -12.27 -4.72
C LEU A 91 16.71 -13.43 -5.70
N ILE A 92 17.65 -13.71 -6.61
CA ILE A 92 17.57 -14.85 -7.53
C ILE A 92 17.49 -16.15 -6.75
N ARG A 93 18.35 -16.34 -5.75
CA ARG A 93 18.35 -17.55 -4.91
C ARG A 93 17.01 -17.74 -4.17
N LYS A 94 16.41 -16.64 -3.70
CA LYS A 94 15.15 -16.67 -2.96
C LYS A 94 13.90 -16.68 -3.85
N ALA A 95 14.01 -16.38 -5.15
CA ALA A 95 12.87 -16.38 -6.06
C ALA A 95 12.15 -17.75 -6.13
N ASN A 96 12.85 -18.86 -5.87
CA ASN A 96 12.22 -20.18 -5.79
C ASN A 96 11.53 -20.48 -4.45
N GLN A 97 11.71 -19.63 -3.44
CA GLN A 97 11.19 -19.85 -2.08
C GLN A 97 9.75 -19.35 -1.89
N GLY A 98 9.23 -18.54 -2.81
CA GLY A 98 7.84 -18.09 -2.73
C GLY A 98 7.52 -16.91 -3.63
N TYR A 99 6.22 -16.71 -3.83
CA TYR A 99 5.64 -15.68 -4.69
C TYR A 99 6.21 -14.27 -4.39
N TYR A 100 6.29 -13.90 -3.10
CA TYR A 100 6.85 -12.62 -2.67
C TYR A 100 8.27 -12.34 -3.18
N PHE A 101 9.14 -13.35 -3.19
CA PHE A 101 10.52 -13.18 -3.66
C PHE A 101 10.60 -13.07 -5.18
N ARG A 102 9.72 -13.78 -5.91
CA ARG A 102 9.60 -13.61 -7.37
C ARG A 102 9.15 -12.20 -7.71
N GLU A 103 8.13 -11.69 -7.02
CA GLU A 103 7.67 -10.31 -7.19
C GLU A 103 8.78 -9.29 -6.94
N ARG A 104 9.53 -9.48 -5.86
CA ARG A 104 10.62 -8.55 -5.51
C ARG A 104 11.76 -8.60 -6.54
N LEU A 105 12.01 -9.77 -7.13
CA LEU A 105 12.96 -9.92 -8.23
C LEU A 105 12.45 -9.23 -9.50
N THR A 106 11.18 -9.39 -9.86
CA THR A 106 10.54 -8.72 -11.00
C THR A 106 10.60 -7.20 -10.88
N GLN A 107 10.29 -6.65 -9.70
CA GLN A 107 10.40 -5.21 -9.43
C GLN A 107 11.84 -4.72 -9.57
N TYR A 108 12.80 -5.46 -9.00
CA TYR A 108 14.21 -5.09 -9.06
C TYR A 108 14.73 -5.08 -10.50
N LEU A 109 14.41 -6.12 -11.28
CA LEU A 109 14.76 -6.19 -12.70
C LEU A 109 14.08 -5.08 -13.50
N CYS A 110 12.80 -4.80 -13.24
CA CYS A 110 12.10 -3.71 -13.91
C CYS A 110 12.76 -2.34 -13.65
N ASP A 111 13.11 -2.03 -12.41
CA ASP A 111 13.78 -0.77 -12.06
C ASP A 111 15.17 -0.69 -12.69
N LEU A 112 15.92 -1.79 -12.71
CA LEU A 112 17.22 -1.86 -13.37
C LEU A 112 17.12 -1.64 -14.88
N THR A 113 16.18 -2.31 -15.55
CA THR A 113 15.93 -2.14 -16.98
C THR A 113 15.56 -0.70 -17.31
N LEU A 114 14.65 -0.09 -16.55
CA LEU A 114 14.26 1.30 -16.76
C LEU A 114 15.43 2.27 -16.58
N LYS A 115 16.32 2.04 -15.61
CA LYS A 115 17.52 2.86 -15.41
C LYS A 115 18.49 2.75 -16.58
N ILE A 116 18.72 1.54 -17.09
CA ILE A 116 19.60 1.31 -18.24
C ILE A 116 19.03 1.97 -19.50
N LEU A 117 17.75 1.77 -19.79
CA LEU A 117 17.11 2.42 -20.95
C LEU A 117 17.06 3.95 -20.81
N ALA A 118 16.76 4.46 -19.62
CA ALA A 118 16.78 5.91 -19.35
C ALA A 118 18.18 6.49 -19.61
N HIS A 119 19.23 5.78 -19.19
CA HIS A 119 20.61 6.20 -19.46
C HIS A 119 20.92 6.21 -20.95
N ARG A 120 20.59 5.13 -21.67
CA ARG A 120 20.82 4.97 -23.11
C ARG A 120 20.16 6.07 -23.93
N GLU A 121 18.90 6.38 -23.64
CA GLU A 121 18.14 7.40 -24.38
C GLU A 121 18.34 8.83 -23.84
N ARG A 122 19.16 9.01 -22.79
CA ARG A 122 19.36 10.29 -22.07
C ARG A 122 18.04 10.91 -21.59
N LEU A 123 17.09 10.06 -21.21
CA LEU A 123 15.79 10.44 -20.67
C LEU A 123 15.74 10.18 -19.18
N THR A 124 14.74 10.77 -18.51
CA THR A 124 14.54 10.49 -17.10
C THR A 124 13.82 9.13 -16.91
N PRO A 125 14.09 8.42 -15.80
CA PRO A 125 13.40 7.17 -15.47
C PRO A 125 11.87 7.29 -15.44
N GLU A 126 11.34 8.47 -15.09
CA GLU A 126 9.90 8.74 -15.08
C GLU A 126 9.28 8.69 -16.48
N ILE A 127 9.97 9.26 -17.48
CA ILE A 127 9.54 9.22 -18.89
C ILE A 127 9.58 7.77 -19.39
N MET A 128 10.58 6.99 -18.97
CA MET A 128 10.65 5.57 -19.33
C MET A 128 9.54 4.73 -18.69
N LYS A 129 9.20 5.02 -17.42
CA LYS A 129 8.04 4.39 -16.77
C LYS A 129 6.75 4.69 -17.52
N GLU A 130 6.57 5.92 -17.99
CA GLU A 130 5.41 6.32 -18.78
C GLU A 130 5.35 5.58 -20.12
N ARG A 131 6.48 5.49 -20.84
CA ARG A 131 6.57 4.74 -22.11
C ARG A 131 6.29 3.25 -21.95
N LEU A 132 6.72 2.66 -20.83
CA LEU A 132 6.43 1.27 -20.49
C LEU A 132 4.93 1.06 -20.20
N LYS A 133 4.27 2.04 -19.55
CA LYS A 133 2.81 2.02 -19.34
C LYS A 133 2.02 2.17 -20.64
N SER A 134 2.48 3.02 -21.55
CA SER A 134 1.84 3.23 -22.86
C SER A 134 2.17 2.13 -23.88
N GLY A 135 3.07 1.19 -23.55
CA GLY A 135 3.48 0.12 -24.46
C GLY A 135 4.29 0.62 -25.67
N THR A 136 4.82 1.84 -25.61
CA THR A 136 5.59 2.47 -26.70
C THR A 136 7.09 2.21 -26.57
N LEU A 137 7.50 1.36 -25.63
CA LEU A 137 8.89 0.98 -25.42
C LEU A 137 9.31 -0.06 -26.46
N ASP A 138 10.45 0.15 -27.11
CA ASP A 138 11.00 -0.80 -28.09
C ASP A 138 11.68 -1.98 -27.38
N VAL A 139 10.86 -2.89 -26.86
CA VAL A 139 11.29 -4.13 -26.21
C VAL A 139 10.46 -5.31 -26.72
N PRO A 140 11.02 -6.53 -26.72
CA PRO A 140 10.27 -7.74 -27.07
C PRO A 140 8.98 -7.86 -26.25
N PRO A 141 7.88 -8.32 -26.86
CA PRO A 141 6.56 -8.34 -26.22
C PRO A 141 6.52 -9.19 -24.94
N GLU A 142 7.33 -10.25 -24.85
CA GLU A 142 7.46 -11.08 -23.66
C GLU A 142 8.07 -10.30 -22.48
N ILE A 143 9.07 -9.46 -22.78
CA ILE A 143 9.76 -8.62 -21.79
C ILE A 143 8.85 -7.45 -21.39
N MET A 144 8.11 -6.87 -22.34
CA MET A 144 7.11 -5.83 -22.07
C MET A 144 6.12 -6.30 -21.00
N VAL A 145 5.55 -7.49 -21.16
CA VAL A 145 4.58 -8.08 -20.24
C VAL A 145 5.19 -8.27 -18.85
N TYR A 146 6.43 -8.76 -18.78
CA TYR A 146 7.14 -8.94 -17.51
C TYR A 146 7.45 -7.62 -16.79
N LEU A 147 7.92 -6.62 -17.53
CA LEU A 147 8.22 -5.29 -16.97
C LEU A 147 6.94 -4.59 -16.50
N GLN A 148 5.84 -4.71 -17.25
CA GLN A 148 4.54 -4.20 -16.83
C GLN A 148 4.04 -4.88 -15.54
N ALA A 149 4.25 -6.18 -15.39
CA ALA A 149 3.95 -6.89 -14.13
C ALA A 149 4.74 -6.33 -12.94
N GLY A 150 6.01 -5.96 -13.14
CA GLY A 150 6.82 -5.29 -12.13
C GLY A 150 6.32 -3.88 -11.77
N LEU A 151 5.73 -3.17 -12.73
CA LEU A 151 5.32 -1.77 -12.60
C LEU A 151 3.95 -1.59 -11.94
N ILE A 152 3.05 -2.55 -12.17
CA ILE A 152 1.70 -2.59 -11.60
C ILE A 152 1.75 -2.46 -10.07
N TRP A 153 2.74 -3.04 -9.39
CA TRP A 153 2.81 -3.10 -7.93
C TRP A 153 3.38 -1.85 -7.21
N ASP A 154 3.92 -0.88 -7.95
CA ASP A 154 4.36 0.44 -7.42
C ASP A 154 3.15 1.36 -7.09
N SER A 155 1.93 0.95 -7.47
CA SER A 155 0.70 1.72 -7.22
C SER A 155 0.01 1.33 -5.90
N PRO A 156 -0.35 2.30 -5.03
CA PRO A 156 -0.96 2.04 -3.71
C PRO A 156 -2.40 1.51 -3.75
N HIS A 157 -2.95 1.16 -4.92
CA HIS A 157 -4.35 0.78 -5.13
C HIS A 157 -4.54 -0.70 -5.47
N HIS A 158 -3.66 -1.60 -5.02
CA HIS A 158 -3.77 -3.02 -5.34
C HIS A 158 -4.95 -3.72 -4.66
N GLN A 159 -6.08 -3.67 -5.36
CA GLN A 159 -7.15 -4.64 -5.27
C GLN A 159 -6.60 -5.98 -5.74
N LYS A 160 -6.73 -7.02 -4.88
CA LYS A 160 -6.44 -8.43 -5.16
C LYS A 160 -6.74 -8.78 -6.63
N SER A 161 -5.72 -8.77 -7.48
CA SER A 161 -5.83 -9.39 -8.79
C SER A 161 -5.64 -10.88 -8.57
N GLU A 162 -6.76 -11.60 -8.53
CA GLU A 162 -6.78 -13.05 -8.60
C GLU A 162 -5.96 -13.50 -9.80
N LYS A 163 -4.93 -14.31 -9.54
CA LYS A 163 -4.18 -15.10 -10.54
C LYS A 163 -3.69 -14.26 -11.71
N THR A 164 -2.55 -13.60 -11.54
CA THR A 164 -1.81 -13.05 -12.66
C THR A 164 -0.80 -14.11 -13.15
N PRO A 165 -1.04 -14.83 -14.26
CA PRO A 165 -0.07 -15.76 -14.87
C PRO A 165 1.18 -15.06 -15.45
N LEU A 166 1.40 -13.77 -15.17
CA LEU A 166 2.48 -12.97 -15.74
C LEU A 166 3.86 -13.19 -15.07
N LEU A 167 3.91 -13.82 -13.88
CA LEU A 167 5.17 -14.07 -13.16
C LEU A 167 5.84 -15.41 -13.51
N ASP A 168 5.33 -16.13 -14.51
CA ASP A 168 5.89 -17.41 -14.97
C ASP A 168 6.97 -17.25 -16.04
N LEU A 169 7.30 -16.00 -16.43
CA LEU A 169 8.42 -15.73 -17.31
C LEU A 169 9.74 -15.99 -16.57
N ASP A 170 10.63 -16.79 -17.17
CA ASP A 170 11.96 -17.07 -16.62
C ASP A 170 12.76 -15.76 -16.53
N PRO A 171 13.16 -15.31 -15.32
CA PRO A 171 13.96 -14.10 -15.14
C PRO A 171 15.28 -14.13 -15.93
N LYS A 172 15.75 -15.31 -16.33
CA LYS A 172 16.91 -15.48 -17.22
C LYS A 172 16.76 -14.75 -18.56
N LEU A 173 15.55 -14.71 -19.14
CA LEU A 173 15.30 -14.02 -20.42
C LEU A 173 15.53 -12.52 -20.31
N VAL A 174 15.14 -11.93 -19.17
CA VAL A 174 15.30 -10.50 -18.92
C VAL A 174 16.77 -10.16 -18.69
N VAL A 175 17.51 -11.03 -17.99
CA VAL A 175 18.95 -10.87 -17.79
C VAL A 175 19.69 -10.95 -19.12
N GLN A 176 19.38 -11.92 -19.98
CA GLN A 176 20.00 -12.04 -21.31
C GLN A 176 19.73 -10.82 -22.19
N PHE A 177 18.52 -10.27 -22.14
CA PHE A 177 18.21 -9.04 -22.85
C PHE A 177 19.06 -7.87 -22.35
N LEU A 178 19.22 -7.72 -21.03
CA LEU A 178 20.06 -6.68 -20.45
C LEU A 178 21.53 -6.83 -20.82
N GLU A 179 22.05 -8.06 -20.83
CA GLU A 179 23.42 -8.35 -21.27
C GLU A 179 23.63 -7.91 -22.72
N HIS A 180 22.74 -8.29 -23.63
CA HIS A 180 22.81 -7.89 -25.04
C HIS A 180 22.74 -6.37 -25.22
N GLN A 181 21.92 -5.67 -24.43
CA GLN A 181 21.84 -4.20 -24.49
C GLN A 181 23.14 -3.52 -24.02
N LEU A 182 23.80 -4.08 -23.00
CA LEU A 182 25.07 -3.56 -22.47
C LEU A 182 26.25 -3.84 -23.42
N GLU A 183 26.30 -5.03 -24.02
CA GLU A 183 27.35 -5.40 -24.97
C GLU A 183 27.34 -4.49 -26.20
N TYR A 184 26.15 -4.19 -26.73
CA TYR A 184 25.97 -3.23 -27.81
C TYR A 184 26.49 -1.82 -27.45
N GLU A 185 26.25 -1.34 -26.22
CA GLU A 185 26.72 -0.03 -25.77
C GLU A 185 28.25 0.02 -25.65
N LEU A 186 28.87 -1.06 -25.17
CA LEU A 186 30.32 -1.18 -25.04
C LEU A 186 31.03 -1.18 -26.40
N GLU A 187 30.47 -1.88 -27.40
CA GLU A 187 30.99 -1.88 -28.77
C GLU A 187 30.92 -0.50 -29.42
N VAL A 188 29.75 0.16 -29.33
CA VAL A 188 29.55 1.52 -29.88
C VAL A 188 30.48 2.54 -29.19
N SER A 189 30.68 2.42 -27.87
CA SER A 189 31.59 3.31 -27.14
C SER A 189 33.07 3.07 -27.48
N ARG A 190 33.44 1.85 -27.89
CA ARG A 190 34.80 1.51 -28.32
C ARG A 190 35.11 2.10 -29.70
N ASP A 191 34.19 1.94 -30.65
CA ASP A 191 34.32 2.49 -32.00
C ASP A 191 34.30 4.02 -32.04
N ALA A 192 33.61 4.66 -31.10
CA ALA A 192 33.60 6.12 -30.95
C ALA A 192 34.91 6.68 -30.37
N LYS A 193 35.74 5.84 -29.74
CA LYS A 193 37.01 6.24 -29.12
C LYS A 193 38.21 6.09 -30.05
N ASP A 194 38.09 5.25 -31.09
CA ASP A 194 39.10 5.02 -32.12
C ASP A 194 38.95 5.96 -33.35
N ARG A 195 38.03 6.92 -33.30
CA ARG A 195 37.91 8.04 -34.26
C ARG A 195 38.36 9.36 -33.63
#